data_AF-A0A2K3K625-F1
#
_entry.id   AF-A0A2K3K625-F1
#
_cell.length_a   1.000
_cell.length_b   1.000
_cell.length_c   1.000
_cell.angle_alpha   90.00
_cell.angle_beta   90.00
_cell.angle_gamma   90.00
#
_symmetry.space_group_name_H-M   'P 1'
#
loop_
_entity.id
_entity.type
_entity.pdbx_description
1 polymer ?
#
loop_
_entity_poly.entity_id
_entity_poly.type
_entity_poly.pdbx_seq_one_letter_code
_entity_poly.pdbx_strand_id
1 'polypeptide(L)'
;MYELAFRELGYKLPFNDFEAEVFGRLKVAPSQLHPNAMAFIRAYQVLCRYLEVEATVPLFFHVFKIQRQRVGDQQGWVSLKHASSKIFKMFVESARGFKERYYVIKPVTEFALNSLYMDKAVILEDGSPQLDAQGEPVTEWSLRFPLAWTSEHFQMGTEEYLSAAVDLTPEERAGFLKMKTFVKGFKPCTFTTATGKVALDKYGKPRVEARFVNTKALLACKSVEEEKLLLDNMADLASELFKLAVEHKGDK
;
A
#
# COMPACT_ATOMS: atom_id res chain seq x y z
N MET A 1 -2.80 10.70 13.93
CA MET A 1 -2.22 9.53 13.24
C MET A 1 -1.58 8.59 14.25
N TYR A 2 -1.68 7.27 14.06
CA TYR A 2 -1.12 6.28 15.00
C TYR A 2 0.40 6.37 15.09
N GLU A 3 0.95 6.18 16.28
CA GLU A 3 2.40 6.19 16.52
C GLU A 3 3.14 5.16 15.66
N LEU A 4 2.51 4.00 15.41
CA LEU A 4 3.04 2.92 14.56
C LEU A 4 3.44 3.41 13.15
N ALA A 5 2.70 4.37 12.58
CA ALA A 5 3.02 4.90 11.25
C ALA A 5 4.43 5.53 11.22
N PHE A 6 4.81 6.24 12.29
CA PHE A 6 6.11 6.89 12.39
C PHE A 6 7.19 5.92 12.85
N ARG A 7 6.91 5.15 13.90
CA ARG A 7 7.93 4.31 14.56
C ARG A 7 8.27 3.04 13.80
N GLU A 8 7.28 2.40 13.18
CA GLU A 8 7.46 1.08 12.56
C GLU A 8 7.40 1.14 11.03
N LEU A 9 6.62 2.06 10.46
CA LEU A 9 6.44 2.16 9.01
C LEU A 9 7.30 3.26 8.36
N GLY A 10 7.95 4.10 9.18
CA GLY A 10 8.91 5.11 8.71
C GLY A 10 8.28 6.29 7.96
N TYR A 11 6.99 6.59 8.18
CA TYR A 11 6.39 7.82 7.64
C TYR A 11 7.09 9.05 8.21
N LYS A 12 7.21 10.08 7.37
CA LYS A 12 7.75 11.39 7.74
C LYS A 12 6.73 12.47 7.38
N LEU A 13 6.83 13.61 8.06
CA LEU A 13 6.03 14.79 7.76
C LEU A 13 6.95 15.91 7.23
N PRO A 14 6.47 16.71 6.26
CA PRO A 14 5.23 16.51 5.51
C PRO A 14 5.25 15.20 4.69
N PHE A 15 4.08 14.67 4.35
CA PHE A 15 4.01 13.50 3.46
C PHE A 15 4.59 13.85 2.10
N ASN A 16 5.21 12.87 1.45
CA ASN A 16 5.64 13.08 0.08
C ASN A 16 4.44 13.09 -0.89
N ASP A 17 4.70 13.47 -2.14
CA ASP A 17 3.63 13.66 -3.13
C ASP A 17 2.85 12.38 -3.41
N PHE A 18 3.54 11.27 -3.57
CA PHE A 18 2.92 9.97 -3.77
C PHE A 18 1.98 9.58 -2.62
N GLU A 19 2.42 9.73 -1.37
CA GLU A 19 1.62 9.43 -0.18
C GLU A 19 0.37 10.32 -0.10
N ALA A 20 0.54 11.63 -0.29
CA ALA A 20 -0.55 12.59 -0.28
C ALA A 20 -1.58 12.30 -1.38
N GLU A 21 -1.13 11.98 -2.59
CA GLU A 21 -2.02 11.63 -3.69
C GLU A 21 -2.73 10.29 -3.50
N VAL A 22 -2.08 9.28 -2.90
CA VAL A 22 -2.77 8.03 -2.53
C VAL A 22 -3.89 8.30 -1.53
N PHE A 23 -3.66 9.14 -0.52
CA PHE A 23 -4.69 9.53 0.44
C PHE A 23 -5.82 10.32 -0.23
N GLY A 24 -5.47 11.23 -1.14
CA GLY A 24 -6.40 12.04 -1.92
C GLY A 24 -7.29 11.19 -2.83
N ARG A 25 -6.69 10.27 -3.59
CA ARG A 25 -7.41 9.35 -4.46
C ARG A 25 -8.33 8.42 -3.68
N LEU A 26 -7.91 7.96 -2.50
CA LEU A 26 -8.78 7.18 -1.60
C LEU A 26 -9.86 8.03 -0.91
N LYS A 27 -9.74 9.37 -0.93
CA LYS A 27 -10.58 10.31 -0.18
C LYS A 27 -10.63 10.00 1.31
N VAL A 28 -9.47 9.67 1.91
CA VAL A 28 -9.39 9.31 3.34
C VAL A 28 -8.36 10.15 4.07
N ALA A 29 -8.63 10.41 5.34
CA ALA A 29 -7.57 10.84 6.24
C ALA A 29 -6.55 9.71 6.44
N PRO A 30 -5.26 10.02 6.59
CA PRO A 30 -4.24 9.00 6.83
C PRO A 30 -4.52 8.12 8.06
N SER A 31 -5.17 8.67 9.08
CA SER A 31 -5.61 7.92 10.27
C SER A 31 -6.78 6.97 10.03
N GLN A 32 -7.43 6.99 8.87
CA GLN A 32 -8.52 6.07 8.53
C GLN A 32 -7.99 4.80 7.84
N LEU A 33 -6.70 4.78 7.49
CA LEU A 33 -6.06 3.61 6.89
C LEU A 33 -5.69 2.57 7.95
N HIS A 34 -5.98 1.31 7.61
CA HIS A 34 -5.50 0.17 8.38
C HIS A 34 -3.96 0.07 8.32
N PRO A 35 -3.26 -0.38 9.38
CA PRO A 35 -1.80 -0.48 9.39
C PRO A 35 -1.19 -1.25 8.21
N ASN A 36 -1.81 -2.33 7.75
CA ASN A 36 -1.35 -3.05 6.55
C ASN A 36 -1.44 -2.20 5.28
N ALA A 37 -2.45 -1.33 5.14
CA ALA A 37 -2.55 -0.44 3.98
C ALA A 37 -1.42 0.60 3.99
N MET A 38 -1.17 1.23 5.15
CA MET A 38 -0.04 2.14 5.35
C MET A 38 1.31 1.45 5.05
N ALA A 39 1.48 0.21 5.50
CA ALA A 39 2.69 -0.55 5.23
C ALA A 39 2.87 -0.85 3.74
N PHE A 40 1.80 -1.16 3.00
CA PHE A 40 1.89 -1.36 1.55
C PHE A 40 2.27 -0.09 0.80
N ILE A 41 1.76 1.08 1.19
CA ILE A 41 2.13 2.38 0.59
C ILE A 41 3.64 2.62 0.73
N ARG A 42 4.20 2.35 1.92
CA ARG A 42 5.66 2.51 2.15
C ARG A 42 6.49 1.46 1.44
N ALA A 43 6.13 0.18 1.57
CA ALA A 43 6.88 -0.92 0.96
C ALA A 43 6.86 -0.87 -0.57
N TYR A 44 5.78 -0.37 -1.17
CA TYR A 44 5.69 -0.11 -2.59
C TYR A 44 6.76 0.90 -3.05
N GLN A 45 6.88 2.05 -2.37
CA GLN A 45 7.89 3.05 -2.71
C GLN A 45 9.33 2.49 -2.62
N VAL A 46 9.61 1.69 -1.58
CA VAL A 46 10.92 1.04 -1.41
C VAL A 46 11.20 0.04 -2.53
N LEU A 47 10.24 -0.81 -2.87
CA LEU A 47 10.40 -1.78 -3.95
C LEU A 47 10.55 -1.10 -5.32
N CYS A 48 9.77 -0.05 -5.59
CA CYS A 48 9.89 0.77 -6.79
C CYS A 48 11.30 1.33 -6.95
N ARG A 49 11.84 1.95 -5.91
CA ARG A 49 13.21 2.47 -5.92
C ARG A 49 14.24 1.38 -6.19
N TYR A 50 14.11 0.22 -5.56
CA TYR A 50 15.03 -0.91 -5.78
C TYR A 50 14.98 -1.45 -7.22
N LEU A 51 13.80 -1.53 -7.83
CA LEU A 51 13.60 -2.06 -9.19
C LEU A 51 13.78 -1.00 -10.29
N GLU A 52 14.15 0.23 -9.92
CA GLU A 52 14.23 1.38 -10.83
C GLU A 52 12.90 1.53 -11.61
N VAL A 53 11.82 1.60 -10.84
CA VAL A 53 10.46 1.85 -11.29
C VAL A 53 9.96 3.10 -10.58
N GLU A 54 9.33 3.99 -11.33
CA GLU A 54 8.69 5.15 -10.72
C GLU A 54 7.49 4.72 -9.86
N ALA A 55 7.40 5.25 -8.64
CA ALA A 55 6.29 4.99 -7.74
C ALA A 55 5.10 5.88 -8.09
N THR A 56 4.29 5.47 -9.06
CA THR A 56 3.12 6.24 -9.51
C THR A 56 1.84 5.77 -8.84
N VAL A 57 0.89 6.69 -8.66
CA VAL A 57 -0.43 6.38 -8.10
C VAL A 57 -1.25 5.43 -8.98
N PRO A 58 -1.29 5.58 -10.33
CA PRO A 58 -2.00 4.63 -11.18
C PRO A 58 -1.42 3.21 -11.08
N LEU A 59 -0.09 3.05 -11.10
CA LEU A 59 0.52 1.74 -10.92
C LEU A 59 0.21 1.15 -9.53
N PHE A 60 0.25 1.97 -8.46
CA PHE A 60 -0.16 1.52 -7.12
C PHE A 60 -1.59 0.98 -7.10
N PHE A 61 -2.54 1.68 -7.72
CA PHE A 61 -3.95 1.25 -7.81
C PHE A 61 -4.22 0.19 -8.88
N HIS A 62 -3.24 -0.15 -9.71
CA HIS A 62 -3.27 -1.37 -10.51
C HIS A 62 -2.86 -2.60 -9.69
N VAL A 63 -1.92 -2.42 -8.75
CA VAL A 63 -1.45 -3.47 -7.84
C VAL A 63 -2.45 -3.71 -6.72
N PHE A 64 -3.01 -2.65 -6.14
CA PHE A 64 -3.87 -2.70 -4.97
C PHE A 64 -5.27 -2.14 -5.25
N LYS A 65 -6.27 -2.77 -4.64
CA LYS A 65 -7.64 -2.27 -4.55
C LYS A 65 -8.01 -1.92 -3.14
N ILE A 66 -8.89 -0.94 -3.03
CA ILE A 66 -9.53 -0.55 -1.79
C ILE A 66 -10.35 -1.72 -1.22
N GLN A 67 -10.25 -1.92 0.09
CA GLN A 67 -11.09 -2.84 0.85
C GLN A 67 -11.67 -2.08 2.04
N ARG A 68 -12.99 -1.92 2.08
CA ARG A 68 -13.68 -1.15 3.12
C ARG A 68 -14.15 -2.09 4.21
N GLN A 69 -13.88 -1.75 5.45
CA GLN A 69 -14.57 -2.37 6.58
C GLN A 69 -15.92 -1.66 6.74
N ARG A 70 -17.05 -2.39 6.71
CA ARG A 70 -18.33 -1.84 7.13
C ARG A 70 -18.50 -2.07 8.63
N VAL A 71 -18.82 -1.02 9.38
CA VAL A 71 -19.14 -1.09 10.81
C VAL A 71 -20.50 -0.41 10.99
N GLY A 72 -21.58 -1.20 10.91
CA GLY A 72 -22.94 -0.66 10.84
C GLY A 72 -23.11 0.33 9.69
N ASP A 73 -23.73 1.47 9.97
CA ASP A 73 -23.96 2.57 9.02
C ASP A 73 -22.82 3.60 8.98
N GLN A 74 -21.71 3.34 9.68
CA GLN A 74 -20.65 4.33 9.92
C GLN A 74 -19.30 4.02 9.24
N GLN A 75 -18.46 5.07 9.24
CA GLN A 75 -17.09 5.14 8.76
C GLN A 75 -16.22 4.02 9.36
N GLY A 76 -15.91 3.02 8.54
CA GLY A 76 -14.92 2.01 8.88
C GLY A 76 -13.53 2.34 8.35
N TRP A 77 -12.59 1.48 8.73
CA TRP A 77 -11.22 1.52 8.24
C TRP A 77 -11.16 1.19 6.76
N VAL A 78 -10.24 1.86 6.09
CA VAL A 78 -9.88 1.54 4.71
C VAL A 78 -8.61 0.69 4.74
N SER A 79 -8.70 -0.49 4.17
CA SER A 79 -7.58 -1.39 3.94
C SER A 79 -7.30 -1.48 2.44
N LEU A 80 -6.20 -2.14 2.09
CA LEU A 80 -5.81 -2.44 0.72
C LEU A 80 -5.62 -3.94 0.57
N LYS A 81 -6.07 -4.48 -0.57
CA LYS A 81 -5.82 -5.85 -0.99
C LYS A 81 -5.19 -5.83 -2.37
N HIS A 82 -4.34 -6.79 -2.69
CA HIS A 82 -3.84 -6.93 -4.05
C HIS A 82 -5.02 -7.16 -5.02
N ALA A 83 -5.12 -6.33 -6.06
CA ALA A 83 -6.14 -6.41 -7.09
C ALA A 83 -5.83 -7.49 -8.11
N SER A 84 -4.53 -7.66 -8.42
CA SER A 84 -4.03 -8.54 -9.46
C SER A 84 -3.05 -9.57 -8.89
N SER A 85 -1.75 -9.45 -9.18
CA SER A 85 -0.71 -10.33 -8.64
C SER A 85 -0.36 -9.91 -7.22
N LYS A 86 -0.26 -10.88 -6.31
CA LYS A 86 0.26 -10.63 -4.97
C LYS A 86 1.76 -10.35 -5.06
N ILE A 87 2.19 -9.20 -4.55
CA ILE A 87 3.60 -8.75 -4.58
C ILE A 87 4.18 -8.74 -3.16
N PHE A 88 3.37 -8.34 -2.19
CA PHE A 88 3.77 -8.16 -0.80
C PHE A 88 3.09 -9.16 0.14
N LYS A 89 3.85 -9.62 1.14
CA LYS A 89 3.28 -10.24 2.35
C LYS A 89 2.69 -9.14 3.25
N MET A 90 1.65 -9.44 4.01
CA MET A 90 1.13 -8.48 4.99
C MET A 90 2.19 -8.11 6.01
N PHE A 91 2.16 -6.87 6.50
CA PHE A 91 3.07 -6.38 7.55
C PHE A 91 2.80 -7.11 8.87
N VAL A 92 1.54 -7.23 9.25
CA VAL A 92 1.09 -8.02 10.41
C VAL A 92 -0.15 -8.83 10.06
N GLU A 93 -0.28 -10.01 10.67
CA GLU A 93 -1.47 -10.87 10.52
C GLU A 93 -2.69 -10.27 11.24
N SER A 94 -2.46 -9.61 12.38
CA SER A 94 -3.49 -8.90 13.13
C SER A 94 -2.92 -7.63 13.75
N ALA A 95 -3.46 -6.48 13.36
CA ALA A 95 -3.11 -5.20 13.97
C ALA A 95 -4.00 -4.95 15.20
N ARG A 96 -3.69 -5.60 16.33
CA ARG A 96 -4.35 -5.33 17.63
C ARG A 96 -3.56 -4.26 18.39
N GLY A 97 -4.24 -3.46 19.22
CA GLY A 97 -3.61 -2.47 20.10
C GLY A 97 -3.01 -1.22 19.43
N PHE A 98 -2.87 -1.17 18.10
CA PHE A 98 -2.24 -0.02 17.41
C PHE A 98 -2.95 1.33 17.64
N LYS A 99 -4.20 1.30 18.10
CA LYS A 99 -5.04 2.48 18.36
C LYS A 99 -4.73 3.17 19.69
N GLU A 100 -4.03 2.49 20.61
CA GLU A 100 -3.77 2.97 21.96
C GLU A 100 -2.84 4.19 22.00
N ARG A 101 -2.03 4.38 20.95
CA ARG A 101 -1.05 5.47 20.88
C ARG A 101 -1.17 6.21 19.55
N TYR A 102 -1.45 7.51 19.61
CA TYR A 102 -1.61 8.36 18.45
C TYR A 102 -1.13 9.78 18.74
N TYR A 103 -0.77 10.49 17.68
CA TYR A 103 -0.42 11.90 17.69
C TYR A 103 -1.54 12.72 17.04
N VAL A 104 -1.85 13.86 17.65
CA VAL A 104 -2.58 14.96 16.99
C VAL A 104 -1.53 15.87 16.38
N ILE A 105 -1.64 16.11 15.08
CA ILE A 105 -0.61 16.81 14.30
C ILE A 105 -1.22 18.09 13.76
N LYS A 106 -0.50 19.20 13.90
CA LYS A 106 -0.88 20.51 13.36
C LYS A 106 0.34 21.13 12.65
N PRO A 107 0.18 21.69 11.43
CA PRO A 107 1.24 22.47 10.81
C PRO A 107 1.48 23.75 11.60
N VAL A 108 2.76 24.07 11.86
CA VAL A 108 3.18 25.29 12.57
C VAL A 108 4.04 26.22 11.71
N THR A 109 4.43 25.78 10.52
CA THR A 109 5.16 26.57 9.53
C THR A 109 4.33 26.71 8.26
N GLU A 110 4.60 27.75 7.49
CA GLU A 110 3.96 27.96 6.18
C GLU A 110 4.26 26.80 5.22
N PHE A 111 5.51 26.33 5.18
CA PHE A 111 5.88 25.13 4.39
C PHE A 111 5.04 23.90 4.76
N ALA A 112 4.85 23.65 6.06
CA ALA A 112 4.04 22.52 6.50
C ALA A 112 2.56 22.72 6.17
N LEU A 113 2.04 23.95 6.25
CA LEU A 113 0.67 24.25 5.85
C LEU A 113 0.48 24.03 4.35
N ASN A 114 1.34 24.63 3.52
CA ASN A 114 1.28 24.54 2.06
C ASN A 114 1.38 23.09 1.56
N SER A 115 2.14 22.24 2.27
CA SER A 115 2.23 20.81 1.93
C SER A 115 0.91 20.03 1.99
N LEU A 116 -0.10 20.56 2.71
CA LEU A 116 -1.44 19.96 2.80
C LEU A 116 -2.36 20.34 1.64
N TYR A 117 -1.98 21.37 0.86
CA TYR A 117 -2.80 21.93 -0.21
C TYR A 117 -2.16 21.68 -1.58
N MET A 118 -2.99 21.75 -2.61
CA MET A 118 -2.60 21.78 -4.00
C MET A 118 -3.50 22.75 -4.75
N ASP A 119 -2.97 23.34 -5.81
CA ASP A 119 -3.78 24.09 -6.76
C ASP A 119 -4.60 23.10 -7.58
N LYS A 120 -5.91 23.29 -7.62
CA LYS A 120 -6.82 22.57 -8.52
C LYS A 120 -7.48 23.56 -9.45
N ALA A 121 -7.50 23.25 -10.74
CA ALA A 121 -8.28 24.01 -11.71
C ALA A 121 -9.75 24.00 -11.29
N VAL A 122 -10.38 25.17 -11.29
CA VAL A 122 -11.82 25.30 -11.08
C VAL A 122 -12.52 24.79 -12.34
N ILE A 123 -13.38 23.79 -12.18
CA ILE A 123 -14.09 23.15 -13.28
C ILE A 123 -15.53 23.66 -13.33
N LEU A 124 -15.97 24.14 -14.50
CA LEU A 124 -17.34 24.58 -14.76
C LEU A 124 -18.32 23.40 -14.84
N GLU A 125 -19.62 23.67 -14.84
CA GLU A 125 -20.65 22.61 -14.91
C GLU A 125 -20.54 21.73 -16.16
N ASP A 126 -19.98 22.24 -17.25
CA ASP A 126 -19.74 21.52 -18.50
C ASP A 126 -18.46 20.66 -18.50
N GLY A 127 -17.70 20.67 -17.40
CA GLY A 127 -16.45 19.93 -17.24
C GLY A 127 -15.20 20.65 -17.78
N SER A 128 -15.33 21.86 -18.34
CA SER A 128 -14.19 22.65 -18.80
C SER A 128 -13.53 23.46 -17.67
N PRO A 129 -12.22 23.76 -17.74
CA PRO A 129 -11.59 24.62 -16.76
C PRO A 129 -12.07 26.06 -16.93
N GLN A 130 -12.42 26.72 -15.82
CA GLN A 130 -12.65 28.15 -15.79
C GLN A 130 -11.34 28.88 -16.13
N LEU A 131 -11.39 29.82 -17.07
CA LEU A 131 -10.24 30.62 -17.48
C LEU A 131 -10.33 32.05 -16.92
N ASP A 132 -9.18 32.65 -16.62
CA ASP A 132 -9.07 34.04 -16.20
C ASP A 132 -9.07 35.01 -17.39
N ALA A 133 -8.85 36.30 -17.14
CA ALA A 133 -8.83 37.34 -18.17
C ALA A 133 -7.66 37.19 -19.17
N GLN A 134 -6.66 36.38 -18.85
CA GLN A 134 -5.48 36.08 -19.66
C GLN A 134 -5.63 34.75 -20.42
N GLY A 135 -6.68 33.99 -20.15
CA GLY A 135 -6.94 32.69 -20.75
C GLY A 135 -6.26 31.52 -20.01
N GLU A 136 -5.72 31.75 -18.81
CA GLU A 136 -5.10 30.71 -17.98
C GLU A 136 -6.13 30.06 -17.04
N PRO A 137 -5.98 28.77 -16.68
CA PRO A 137 -6.90 28.11 -15.76
C PRO A 137 -6.91 28.78 -14.39
N VAL A 138 -8.09 29.22 -13.94
CA VAL A 138 -8.30 29.65 -12.56
C VAL A 138 -8.10 28.46 -11.65
N THR A 139 -7.25 28.61 -10.64
CA THR A 139 -7.01 27.59 -9.63
C THR A 139 -7.57 27.99 -8.27
N GLU A 140 -7.99 26.98 -7.51
CA GLU A 140 -8.33 27.11 -6.10
C GLU A 140 -7.40 26.25 -5.24
N TRP A 141 -7.18 26.72 -4.01
CA TRP A 141 -6.46 25.96 -2.99
C TRP A 141 -7.34 24.86 -2.42
N SER A 142 -6.98 23.63 -2.74
CA SER A 142 -7.73 22.45 -2.34
C SER A 142 -6.85 21.54 -1.47
N LEU A 143 -7.45 20.90 -0.46
CA LEU A 143 -6.74 19.89 0.33
C LEU A 143 -6.33 18.72 -0.58
N ARG A 144 -5.07 18.27 -0.44
CA ARG A 144 -4.57 17.09 -1.15
C ARG A 144 -5.28 15.82 -0.71
N PHE A 145 -5.67 15.76 0.56
CA PHE A 145 -6.40 14.66 1.17
C PHE A 145 -7.19 15.16 2.40
N PRO A 146 -8.26 14.45 2.81
CA PRO A 146 -9.02 14.83 4.00
C PRO A 146 -8.17 14.86 5.28
N LEU A 147 -8.35 15.87 6.13
CA LEU A 147 -7.65 15.97 7.42
C LEU A 147 -8.41 15.27 8.57
N ALA A 148 -9.65 14.86 8.34
CA ALA A 148 -10.49 14.09 9.24
C ALA A 148 -11.11 12.89 8.51
N TRP A 149 -11.60 11.92 9.26
CA TRP A 149 -12.25 10.75 8.68
C TRP A 149 -13.48 11.13 7.87
N THR A 150 -13.66 10.49 6.72
CA THR A 150 -14.77 10.76 5.80
C THR A 150 -15.51 9.47 5.46
N SER A 151 -16.71 9.62 4.89
CA SER A 151 -17.43 8.55 4.21
C SER A 151 -17.35 8.68 2.68
N GLU A 152 -16.59 9.64 2.14
CA GLU A 152 -16.52 9.89 0.69
C GLU A 152 -15.98 8.70 -0.09
N HIS A 153 -15.13 7.90 0.54
CA HIS A 153 -14.64 6.65 -0.05
C HIS A 153 -15.74 5.60 -0.30
N PHE A 154 -16.95 5.80 0.25
CA PHE A 154 -18.13 5.00 -0.05
C PHE A 154 -18.95 5.52 -1.24
N GLN A 155 -18.76 6.76 -1.68
CA GLN A 155 -19.56 7.37 -2.75
C GLN A 155 -19.35 6.71 -4.12
N MET A 156 -18.17 6.13 -4.33
CA MET A 156 -17.79 5.46 -5.58
C MET A 156 -17.68 3.94 -5.35
N GLY A 157 -17.90 3.15 -6.40
CA GLY A 157 -17.64 1.72 -6.43
C GLY A 157 -16.17 1.40 -6.19
N THR A 158 -15.85 0.19 -5.70
CA THR A 158 -14.44 -0.18 -5.44
C THR A 158 -13.58 -0.19 -6.70
N GLU A 159 -14.19 -0.50 -7.84
CA GLU A 159 -13.53 -0.56 -9.15
C GLU A 159 -13.13 0.84 -9.67
N GLU A 160 -13.82 1.90 -9.25
CA GLU A 160 -13.49 3.27 -9.68
C GLU A 160 -12.18 3.78 -9.05
N TYR A 161 -11.69 3.12 -8.00
CA TYR A 161 -10.38 3.42 -7.43
C TYR A 161 -9.25 2.72 -8.19
N LEU A 162 -9.55 1.68 -8.97
CA LEU A 162 -8.55 0.92 -9.71
C LEU A 162 -8.03 1.69 -10.91
N SER A 163 -6.81 1.38 -11.32
CA SER A 163 -6.31 1.73 -12.66
C SER A 163 -6.31 0.48 -13.53
N ALA A 164 -7.06 0.51 -14.63
CA ALA A 164 -7.10 -0.63 -15.54
C ALA A 164 -5.77 -0.74 -16.30
N ALA A 165 -5.45 -1.94 -16.78
CA ALA A 165 -4.19 -2.19 -17.50
C ALA A 165 -4.06 -1.35 -18.79
N VAL A 166 -5.20 -0.98 -19.39
CA VAL A 166 -5.27 -0.14 -20.59
C VAL A 166 -4.92 1.32 -20.31
N ASP A 167 -5.20 1.81 -19.09
CA ASP A 167 -4.96 3.19 -18.69
C ASP A 167 -3.52 3.44 -18.22
N LEU A 168 -2.75 2.37 -17.99
CA LEU A 168 -1.35 2.49 -17.58
C LEU A 168 -0.48 2.99 -18.74
N THR A 169 0.58 3.72 -18.44
CA THR A 169 1.61 4.03 -19.43
C THR A 169 2.44 2.78 -19.78
N PRO A 170 3.19 2.77 -20.89
CA PRO A 170 4.15 1.70 -21.19
C PRO A 170 5.16 1.47 -20.05
N GLU A 171 5.63 2.54 -19.41
CA GLU A 171 6.60 2.51 -18.30
C GLU A 171 5.99 1.87 -17.06
N GLU A 172 4.74 2.22 -16.73
CA GLU A 172 4.02 1.61 -15.60
C GLU A 172 3.75 0.12 -15.83
N ARG A 173 3.38 -0.28 -17.06
CA ARG A 173 3.22 -1.70 -17.42
C ARG A 173 4.53 -2.47 -17.31
N ALA A 174 5.63 -1.89 -17.78
CA ALA A 174 6.97 -2.47 -17.66
C ALA A 174 7.40 -2.57 -16.19
N GLY A 175 7.13 -1.54 -15.40
CA GLY A 175 7.38 -1.52 -13.95
C GLY A 175 6.60 -2.61 -13.21
N PHE A 176 5.32 -2.79 -13.55
CA PHE A 176 4.53 -3.88 -12.99
C PHE A 176 5.07 -5.26 -13.39
N LEU A 177 5.53 -5.41 -14.63
CA LEU A 177 6.17 -6.65 -15.08
C LEU A 177 7.45 -6.94 -14.29
N LYS A 178 8.32 -5.93 -14.06
CA LYS A 178 9.52 -6.07 -13.22
C LYS A 178 9.16 -6.59 -11.83
N MET A 179 8.16 -6.01 -11.17
CA MET A 179 7.71 -6.45 -9.83
C MET A 179 7.24 -7.92 -9.83
N LYS A 180 6.45 -8.31 -10.83
CA LYS A 180 5.97 -9.69 -10.96
C LYS A 180 7.13 -10.66 -11.19
N THR A 181 8.06 -10.31 -12.07
CA THR A 181 9.23 -11.15 -12.37
C THR A 181 10.13 -11.30 -11.14
N PHE A 182 10.35 -10.22 -10.40
CA PHE A 182 11.12 -10.23 -9.16
C PHE A 182 10.55 -11.24 -8.14
N VAL A 183 9.25 -11.14 -7.85
CA VAL A 183 8.58 -12.05 -6.90
C VAL A 183 8.52 -13.49 -7.43
N LYS A 184 8.32 -13.69 -8.73
CA LYS A 184 8.35 -15.03 -9.35
C LYS A 184 9.72 -15.70 -9.24
N GLY A 185 10.79 -14.93 -9.11
CA GLY A 185 12.15 -15.44 -8.90
C GLY A 185 12.39 -16.03 -7.52
N PHE A 186 11.48 -15.85 -6.56
CA PHE A 186 11.70 -16.32 -5.19
C PHE A 186 11.52 -17.84 -5.08
N LYS A 187 12.48 -18.50 -4.41
CA LYS A 187 12.34 -19.93 -4.06
C LYS A 187 11.09 -20.14 -3.21
N PRO A 188 10.13 -20.97 -3.65
CA PRO A 188 8.91 -21.20 -2.88
C PRO A 188 9.19 -21.79 -1.49
N CYS A 189 8.30 -21.51 -0.54
CA CYS A 189 8.36 -22.07 0.81
C CYS A 189 7.71 -23.45 0.85
N THR A 190 8.34 -24.41 1.53
CA THR A 190 7.78 -25.73 1.84
C THR A 190 7.23 -25.75 3.26
N PHE A 191 6.08 -26.40 3.43
CA PHE A 191 5.53 -26.61 4.77
C PHE A 191 6.14 -27.85 5.39
N THR A 192 6.42 -27.79 6.68
CA THR A 192 6.84 -28.93 7.50
C THR A 192 5.83 -29.18 8.61
N THR A 193 5.55 -30.43 8.93
CA THR A 193 4.78 -30.84 10.10
C THR A 193 5.52 -30.45 11.39
N ALA A 194 4.82 -30.51 12.52
CA ALA A 194 5.44 -30.33 13.85
C ALA A 194 6.58 -31.34 14.12
N THR A 195 6.61 -32.46 13.39
CA THR A 195 7.65 -33.50 13.45
C THR A 195 8.80 -33.27 12.47
N GLY A 196 8.83 -32.13 11.76
CA GLY A 196 9.90 -31.76 10.83
C GLY A 196 9.84 -32.44 9.45
N LYS A 197 8.79 -33.22 9.16
CA LYS A 197 8.58 -33.83 7.83
C LYS A 197 7.89 -32.86 6.89
N VAL A 198 8.15 -32.94 5.59
CA VAL A 198 7.44 -32.12 4.59
C VAL A 198 5.94 -32.41 4.64
N ALA A 199 5.12 -31.38 4.84
CA ALA A 199 3.67 -31.48 4.81
C ALA A 199 3.21 -31.69 3.36
N LEU A 200 2.28 -32.63 3.18
CA LEU A 200 1.73 -32.96 1.87
C LEU A 200 0.35 -32.30 1.68
N ASP A 201 0.00 -32.01 0.43
CA ASP A 201 -1.35 -31.60 0.04
C ASP A 201 -2.30 -32.80 -0.06
N LYS A 202 -3.57 -32.53 -0.40
CA LYS A 202 -4.60 -33.57 -0.56
C LYS A 202 -4.32 -34.60 -1.65
N TYR A 203 -3.30 -34.38 -2.49
CA TYR A 203 -2.86 -35.29 -3.55
C TYR A 203 -1.54 -35.98 -3.22
N GLY A 204 -1.03 -35.84 -1.99
CA GLY A 204 0.24 -36.43 -1.56
C GLY A 204 1.49 -35.71 -2.10
N LYS A 205 1.35 -34.51 -2.68
CA LYS A 205 2.51 -33.71 -3.13
C LYS A 205 2.98 -32.75 -2.04
N PRO A 206 4.28 -32.39 -1.99
CA PRO A 206 4.76 -31.37 -1.07
C PRO A 206 3.92 -30.09 -1.14
N ARG A 207 3.44 -29.63 0.01
CA ARG A 207 2.73 -28.36 0.11
C ARG A 207 3.75 -27.24 -0.02
N VAL A 208 3.64 -26.50 -1.13
CA VAL A 208 4.52 -25.40 -1.50
C VAL A 208 3.69 -24.12 -1.62
N GLU A 209 4.20 -22.99 -1.11
CA GLU A 209 3.57 -21.68 -1.26
C GLU A 209 4.54 -20.68 -1.89
N ALA A 210 4.02 -19.90 -2.85
CA ALA A 210 4.75 -18.78 -3.42
C ALA A 210 5.15 -17.77 -2.33
N ARG A 211 6.37 -17.24 -2.43
CA ARG A 211 6.85 -16.17 -1.55
C ARG A 211 6.57 -14.81 -2.17
N PHE A 212 6.57 -13.80 -1.30
CA PHE A 212 6.26 -12.41 -1.62
C PHE A 212 7.21 -11.53 -0.83
N VAL A 213 7.35 -10.26 -1.22
CA VAL A 213 8.20 -9.30 -0.50
C VAL A 213 7.76 -9.23 0.96
N ASN A 214 8.68 -9.53 1.89
CA ASN A 214 8.40 -9.46 3.32
C ASN A 214 8.34 -8.00 3.76
N THR A 215 7.14 -7.43 3.76
CA THR A 215 6.87 -6.04 4.15
C THR A 215 7.39 -5.69 5.53
N LYS A 216 7.31 -6.61 6.50
CA LYS A 216 7.77 -6.34 7.87
C LYS A 216 9.30 -6.24 7.93
N ALA A 217 10.00 -7.18 7.30
CA ALA A 217 11.46 -7.14 7.23
C ALA A 217 11.92 -5.89 6.44
N LEU A 218 11.26 -5.59 5.33
CA LEU A 218 11.60 -4.44 4.48
C LEU A 218 11.46 -3.11 5.21
N LEU A 219 10.39 -2.92 5.98
CA LEU A 219 10.18 -1.69 6.76
C LEU A 219 10.97 -1.64 8.08
N ALA A 220 11.58 -2.76 8.48
CA ALA A 220 12.50 -2.78 9.62
C ALA A 220 13.88 -2.22 9.27
N CYS A 221 14.29 -2.28 7.99
CA CYS A 221 15.54 -1.71 7.49
C CYS A 221 15.66 -0.22 7.85
N LYS A 222 16.87 0.20 8.22
CA LYS A 222 17.21 1.56 8.67
C LYS A 222 17.97 2.37 7.63
N SER A 223 18.45 1.72 6.56
CA SER A 223 19.15 2.39 5.46
C SER A 223 18.80 1.77 4.11
N VAL A 224 19.16 2.50 3.05
CA VAL A 224 18.99 2.06 1.66
C VAL A 224 19.81 0.81 1.35
N GLU A 225 20.99 0.70 1.97
CA GLU A 225 21.89 -0.44 1.83
C GLU A 225 21.30 -1.69 2.47
N GLU A 226 20.65 -1.57 3.64
CA GLU A 226 19.95 -2.68 4.29
C GLU A 226 18.74 -3.14 3.48
N GLU A 227 17.95 -2.22 2.95
CA GLU A 227 16.82 -2.54 2.06
C GLU A 227 17.31 -3.28 0.81
N LYS A 228 18.37 -2.77 0.18
CA LYS A 228 18.99 -3.39 -1.01
C LYS A 228 19.51 -4.78 -0.68
N LEU A 229 20.28 -4.94 0.41
CA LEU A 229 20.79 -6.23 0.84
C LEU A 229 19.66 -7.22 1.12
N LEU A 230 18.58 -6.79 1.77
CA LEU A 230 17.42 -7.64 2.00
C LEU A 230 16.79 -8.09 0.67
N LEU A 231 16.54 -7.15 -0.24
CA LEU A 231 15.87 -7.41 -1.53
C LEU A 231 16.73 -8.28 -2.46
N ASP A 232 18.04 -8.04 -2.52
CA ASP A 232 19.01 -8.86 -3.27
C ASP A 232 18.99 -10.32 -2.81
N ASN A 233 18.81 -10.55 -1.50
CA ASN A 233 18.82 -11.88 -0.90
C ASN A 233 17.43 -12.56 -0.84
N MET A 234 16.34 -11.87 -1.22
CA MET A 234 14.99 -12.43 -1.06
C MET A 234 14.75 -13.71 -1.87
N ALA A 235 15.45 -13.86 -3.01
CA ALA A 235 15.37 -15.05 -3.85
C ALA A 235 15.77 -16.34 -3.09
N ASP A 236 16.74 -16.22 -2.17
CA ASP A 236 17.41 -17.36 -1.53
C ASP A 236 17.21 -17.45 -0.01
N LEU A 237 16.52 -16.50 0.60
CA LEU A 237 16.39 -16.40 2.06
C LEU A 237 15.80 -17.67 2.70
N ALA A 238 16.66 -18.46 3.35
CA ALA A 238 16.33 -19.78 3.91
C ALA A 238 15.40 -19.73 5.13
N SER A 239 15.42 -18.64 5.91
CA SER A 239 14.64 -18.49 7.14
C SER A 239 13.12 -18.46 6.92
N GLU A 240 12.68 -18.26 5.68
CA GLU A 240 11.27 -18.33 5.29
C GLU A 240 10.92 -19.58 4.50
N LEU A 241 11.88 -20.48 4.24
CA LEU A 241 11.65 -21.66 3.42
C LEU A 241 10.86 -22.74 4.15
N PHE A 242 10.85 -22.74 5.49
CA PHE A 242 10.14 -23.72 6.29
C PHE A 242 9.04 -23.05 7.12
N LYS A 243 7.79 -23.47 6.91
CA LYS A 243 6.64 -23.08 7.75
C LYS A 243 6.06 -24.29 8.45
N LEU A 244 5.76 -24.16 9.74
CA LEU A 244 4.98 -25.17 10.45
C LEU A 244 3.57 -25.25 9.84
N ALA A 245 3.20 -26.44 9.38
CA ALA A 245 1.82 -26.76 9.07
C ALA A 245 1.07 -26.83 10.40
N VAL A 246 0.28 -25.80 10.71
CA VAL A 246 -0.78 -25.96 11.70
C VAL A 246 -1.75 -26.97 11.09
N GLU A 247 -1.88 -28.14 11.72
CA GLU A 247 -2.92 -29.11 11.38
C GLU A 247 -4.25 -28.38 11.54
N HIS A 248 -4.86 -28.00 10.42
CA HIS A 248 -6.28 -27.70 10.44
C HIS A 248 -6.95 -29.00 10.90
N LYS A 249 -7.38 -29.02 12.16
CA LYS A 249 -8.46 -29.92 12.58
C LYS A 249 -9.57 -29.70 11.57
N GLY A 250 -9.77 -30.71 10.74
CA GLY A 250 -10.91 -30.75 9.85
C GLY A 250 -12.18 -30.68 10.70
N ASP A 251 -13.18 -30.05 10.13
CA ASP A 251 -14.58 -30.34 10.41
C ASP A 251 -15.28 -30.14 9.05
N LYS A 252 -15.72 -31.26 8.45
CA LYS A 252 -17.08 -31.82 8.51
C LYS A 252 -18.03 -31.10 7.56
#